data_AF-A0A2G0E710-F1
#
_entry.id   AF-A0A2G0E710-F1
#
_cell.length_a   1.000
_cell.length_b   1.000
_cell.length_c   1.000
_cell.angle_alpha   90.00
_cell.angle_beta   90.00
_cell.angle_gamma   90.00
#
_symmetry.space_group_name_H-M   'P 1'
#
loop_
_entity.id
_entity.type
_entity.pdbx_description
1 polymer ?
#
loop_
_entity_poly.entity_id
_entity_poly.type
_entity_poly.pdbx_seq_one_letter_code
_entity_poly.pdbx_strand_id
1 'polypeptide(L)'
;MEVFQTIINYVLNLGSAIFVPLIILLLGLLAGMKFKKAFMSALTLGIAFSGMSMVIGYMSNAVSPASEALAKNTGISLPALDLGWTGAA
;
A
#
# COMPACT_ATOMS: atom_id res chain seq x y z
N MET A 1 -2.90 27.18 10.23
CA MET A 1 -2.21 26.35 9.22
C MET A 1 -1.46 25.19 9.86
N GLU A 2 -0.78 25.39 10.99
CA GLU A 2 -0.07 24.31 11.71
C GLU A 2 -0.99 23.17 12.17
N VAL A 3 -2.12 23.49 12.84
CA VAL A 3 -3.07 22.47 13.33
C VAL A 3 -3.58 21.57 12.19
N PHE A 4 -3.84 22.14 11.02
CA PHE A 4 -4.28 21.40 9.83
C PHE A 4 -3.18 20.47 9.31
N GLN A 5 -1.94 20.95 9.22
CA GLN A 5 -0.80 20.13 8.82
C GLN A 5 -0.49 19.02 9.82
N THR A 6 -0.61 19.28 11.13
CA THR A 6 -0.41 18.27 12.17
C THR A 6 -1.43 17.14 12.06
N ILE A 7 -2.70 17.45 11.80
CA ILE A 7 -3.75 16.44 11.62
C ILE A 7 -3.51 15.61 10.36
N ILE A 8 -3.18 16.26 9.23
CA ILE A 8 -2.89 15.55 7.97
C ILE A 8 -1.66 14.64 8.14
N ASN A 9 -0.58 15.14 8.72
CA ASN A 9 0.63 14.34 8.95
C ASN A 9 0.40 13.20 9.95
N TYR A 10 -0.45 13.39 10.95
CA TYR A 10 -0.84 12.30 11.86
C TYR A 10 -1.58 11.18 11.10
N VAL A 11 -2.49 11.54 10.19
CA VAL A 11 -3.23 10.58 9.37
C VAL A 11 -2.31 9.86 8.37
N LEU A 12 -1.35 10.57 7.77
CA LEU A 12 -0.40 9.98 6.82
C LEU A 12 0.64 9.08 7.50
N ASN A 13 1.10 9.43 8.71
CA ASN A 13 2.07 8.63 9.47
C ASN A 13 1.50 7.32 10.04
N LEU A 14 0.17 7.14 10.09
CA LEU A 14 -0.47 5.87 10.45
C LEU A 14 -0.20 4.76 9.41
N GLY A 15 0.28 5.13 8.21
CA GLY A 15 0.62 4.20 7.14
C GLY A 15 -0.57 3.79 6.27
N SER A 16 -0.28 3.39 5.03
CA SER A 16 -1.28 2.98 4.03
C SER A 16 -2.16 1.83 4.53
N ALA A 17 -1.60 0.94 5.34
CA ALA A 17 -2.30 -0.20 5.95
C ALA A 17 -3.46 0.20 6.88
N ILE A 18 -3.42 1.38 7.50
CA ILE A 18 -4.49 1.87 8.39
C ILE A 18 -5.39 2.87 7.66
N PHE A 19 -4.82 3.67 6.77
CA PHE A 19 -5.54 4.69 6.01
C PHE A 19 -6.58 4.07 5.05
N VAL A 20 -6.21 3.01 4.32
CA VAL A 20 -7.10 2.36 3.35
C VAL A 20 -8.35 1.74 4.01
N PRO A 21 -8.25 0.95 5.10
CA PRO A 21 -9.42 0.45 5.83
C PRO A 21 -10.34 1.56 6.36
N LEU A 22 -9.76 2.67 6.83
CA LEU A 22 -10.52 3.80 7.35
C LEU A 22 -11.41 4.43 6.25
N ILE A 23 -10.85 4.61 5.06
CA ILE A 23 -11.60 5.13 3.90
C ILE A 23 -12.71 4.16 3.51
N ILE A 24 -12.43 2.85 3.48
CA ILE A 24 -13.42 1.83 3.13
C ILE A 24 -14.56 1.79 4.14
N LEU A 25 -14.26 1.95 5.43
CA LEU A 25 -15.26 2.05 6.49
C LEU A 25 -16.17 3.27 6.27
N LEU A 26 -15.59 4.44 6.00
CA LEU A 26 -16.34 5.66 5.73
C LEU A 26 -17.21 5.53 4.48
N LEU A 27 -16.66 5.03 3.37
CA LEU A 27 -17.40 4.80 2.13
C LEU A 27 -18.54 3.80 2.33
N GLY A 28 -18.32 2.72 3.07
CA GLY A 28 -19.36 1.74 3.38
C GLY A 28 -20.51 2.35 4.19
N LEU A 29 -20.20 3.20 5.17
CA LEU A 29 -21.21 3.91 5.95
C LEU A 29 -21.98 4.93 5.10
N LEU A 30 -21.29 5.69 4.26
CA LEU A 30 -21.91 6.65 3.34
C LEU A 30 -22.81 5.97 2.30
N ALA A 31 -22.45 4.75 1.88
CA ALA A 31 -23.27 3.90 1.01
C ALA A 31 -24.47 3.25 1.74
N GLY A 32 -24.72 3.57 3.01
CA GLY A 32 -25.87 3.07 3.77
C GLY A 32 -25.68 1.67 4.36
N MET A 33 -24.45 1.16 4.46
CA MET A 33 -24.19 -0.14 5.10
C MET A 33 -24.33 -0.03 6.63
N LYS A 34 -24.86 -1.08 7.26
CA LYS A 34 -24.84 -1.22 8.73
C LYS A 34 -23.38 -1.21 9.22
N PHE A 35 -23.09 -0.50 10.31
CA PHE A 35 -21.73 -0.34 10.85
C PHE A 35 -20.97 -1.66 10.99
N LYS A 36 -21.61 -2.70 11.55
CA LYS A 36 -21.00 -4.04 11.69
C LYS A 36 -20.53 -4.62 10.35
N LYS A 37 -21.29 -4.40 9.26
CA LYS A 37 -20.93 -4.88 7.93
C LYS A 37 -19.79 -4.04 7.33
N ALA A 38 -19.88 -2.71 7.44
CA ALA A 38 -18.85 -1.80 6.95
C ALA A 38 -17.50 -2.03 7.64
N PHE A 39 -17.51 -2.23 8.97
CA PHE A 39 -16.31 -2.51 9.75
C PHE A 39 -15.65 -3.84 9.37
N MET A 40 -16.45 -4.90 9.19
CA MET A 40 -15.91 -6.19 8.74
C MET A 40 -15.33 -6.09 7.32
N SER A 41 -16.01 -5.39 6.40
CA SER A 41 -15.50 -5.15 5.05
C SER A 41 -14.18 -4.36 5.04
N ALA A 42 -14.07 -3.33 5.87
CA ALA A 42 -12.85 -2.55 6.03
C ALA A 42 -11.68 -3.40 6.56
N LEU A 43 -11.93 -4.25 7.56
CA LEU A 43 -10.95 -5.19 8.10
C LEU A 43 -10.50 -6.22 7.05
N THR A 44 -11.44 -6.85 6.35
CA THR A 44 -11.11 -7.82 5.29
C THR A 44 -10.20 -7.19 4.23
N LEU A 45 -10.52 -5.97 3.78
CA LEU A 45 -9.72 -5.29 2.77
C LEU A 45 -8.34 -4.89 3.32
N GLY A 46 -8.25 -4.42 4.57
CA GLY A 46 -6.98 -4.11 5.22
C GLY A 46 -6.04 -5.30 5.31
N ILE A 47 -6.56 -6.47 5.72
CA ILE A 47 -5.81 -7.72 5.77
C ILE A 47 -5.36 -8.13 4.36
N ALA A 48 -6.24 -8.03 3.37
CA ALA A 48 -5.91 -8.36 1.98
C ALA A 48 -4.80 -7.47 1.42
N PHE A 49 -4.86 -6.15 1.63
CA PHE A 49 -3.80 -5.23 1.21
C PHE A 49 -2.48 -5.54 1.90
N SER A 50 -2.48 -5.73 3.21
CA SER A 50 -1.27 -6.09 3.96
C SER A 50 -0.64 -7.40 3.45
N GLY A 51 -1.48 -8.42 3.19
CA GLY A 51 -1.05 -9.68 2.58
C GLY A 51 -0.41 -9.50 1.20
N MET A 52 -1.06 -8.73 0.32
CA MET A 52 -0.54 -8.43 -1.02
C MET A 52 0.79 -7.68 -0.96
N SER A 53 0.91 -6.63 -0.13
CA SER A 53 2.15 -5.87 0.01
C SER A 53 3.31 -6.73 0.50
N MET A 54 3.06 -7.68 1.43
CA MET A 54 4.09 -8.63 1.87
C MET A 54 4.55 -9.54 0.73
N VAL A 55 3.63 -10.08 -0.07
CA VAL A 55 3.97 -10.94 -1.21
C VAL A 55 4.74 -10.16 -2.28
N ILE A 56 4.30 -8.94 -2.60
CA ILE A 56 4.98 -8.07 -3.56
C ILE A 56 6.39 -7.74 -3.06
N GLY A 57 6.55 -7.35 -1.80
CA GLY A 57 7.87 -7.07 -1.21
C GLY A 57 8.80 -8.29 -1.26
N TYR A 58 8.27 -9.48 -0.95
CA TYR A 58 9.03 -10.73 -1.06
C TYR A 58 9.49 -11.02 -2.51
N MET A 59 8.58 -10.90 -3.48
CA MET A 59 8.91 -11.06 -4.90
C MET A 59 9.93 -10.00 -5.38
N SER A 60 9.76 -8.75 -4.94
CA SER A 60 10.66 -7.63 -5.28
C SER A 60 12.08 -7.91 -4.82
N ASN A 61 12.25 -8.37 -3.57
CA ASN A 61 13.56 -8.75 -3.02
C ASN A 61 14.19 -9.94 -3.75
N ALA A 62 13.38 -10.87 -4.26
CA ALA A 62 13.87 -12.01 -5.04
C ALA A 62 14.26 -11.60 -6.48
N VAL A 63 13.51 -10.69 -7.10
CA VAL A 63 13.71 -10.27 -8.49
C VAL A 63 14.79 -9.19 -8.64
N SER A 64 14.90 -8.25 -7.69
CA SER A 64 15.88 -7.15 -7.73
C SER A 64 17.32 -7.60 -8.04
N PRO A 65 17.90 -8.61 -7.36
CA PRO A 65 19.26 -9.08 -7.67
C PRO A 65 19.38 -9.71 -9.06
N ALA A 66 18.33 -10.38 -9.57
CA ALA A 66 18.32 -10.92 -10.91
C ALA A 66 18.28 -9.81 -11.98
N SER A 67 17.50 -8.76 -11.74
CA SER A 67 17.42 -7.59 -12.61
C SER A 67 18.71 -6.77 -12.62
N GLU A 68 19.37 -6.59 -11.47
CA GLU A 68 20.70 -5.96 -11.38
C GLU A 68 21.77 -6.78 -12.11
N ALA A 69 21.74 -8.11 -11.96
CA ALA A 69 22.65 -9.00 -12.69
C ALA A 69 22.40 -8.92 -14.20
N LEU A 70 21.15 -8.84 -14.65
CA LEU A 70 20.81 -8.67 -16.06
C LEU A 70 21.38 -7.35 -16.60
N ALA A 71 21.18 -6.24 -15.90
CA ALA A 71 21.71 -4.93 -16.28
C ALA A 71 23.25 -4.96 -16.40
N LYS A 72 23.94 -5.57 -15.43
CA LYS A 72 25.41 -5.70 -15.43
C LYS A 72 25.93 -6.57 -16.58
N ASN A 73 25.27 -7.68 -16.90
CA ASN A 73 25.72 -8.60 -17.95
C ASN A 73 25.37 -8.12 -19.37
N THR A 74 24.29 -7.35 -19.53
CA THR A 74 23.86 -6.81 -20.83
C THR A 74 24.45 -5.44 -21.14
N GLY A 75 25.03 -4.76 -20.14
CA GLY A 75 25.56 -3.40 -20.28
C GLY A 75 24.47 -2.32 -20.36
N ILE A 76 23.20 -2.68 -20.12
CA ILE A 76 22.07 -1.76 -20.17
C ILE A 76 21.94 -1.08 -18.80
N SER A 77 21.92 0.26 -18.78
CA SER A 77 21.74 1.05 -17.56
C SER A 77 20.26 1.26 -17.24
N LEU A 78 19.66 0.39 -16.42
CA LEU A 78 18.34 0.60 -15.82
C LEU A 78 18.48 1.00 -14.34
N PRO A 79 18.34 2.29 -13.99
CA PRO A 79 18.54 2.77 -12.62
C PRO A 79 17.34 2.54 -11.70
N ALA A 80 16.21 2.08 -12.24
CA ALA A 80 14.99 1.89 -11.48
C ALA A 80 14.34 0.54 -11.82
N LEU A 81 13.83 -0.12 -10.79
CA LEU A 81 13.04 -1.32 -10.89
C LEU A 81 11.58 -0.94 -10.62
N ASP A 82 10.71 -1.03 -11.63
CA ASP A 82 9.29 -0.71 -11.49
C ASP A 82 8.55 -1.89 -10.85
N LEU A 83 8.09 -1.68 -9.61
CA LEU A 83 7.31 -2.65 -8.83
C LEU A 83 5.79 -2.45 -8.99
N GLY A 84 5.39 -1.51 -9.84
CA GLY A 84 4.01 -1.08 -10.02
C GLY A 84 3.50 -0.23 -8.86
N TRP A 85 2.30 0.33 -9.04
CA TRP A 85 1.63 1.17 -8.06
C TRP A 85 1.37 0.50 -6.68
N THR A 86 1.21 -0.83 -6.65
CA THR A 86 0.97 -1.58 -5.40
C THR A 86 2.24 -1.93 -4.63
N GLY A 87 3.40 -1.97 -5.31
CA GLY A 87 4.71 -2.16 -4.67
C GLY A 87 5.37 -0.85 -4.24
N ALA A 88 4.93 0.28 -4.81
CA ALA A 88 5.40 1.63 -4.46
C ALA A 88 4.58 2.31 -3.33
N ALA A 89 3.46 1.69 -2.91
CA ALA A 89 2.51 2.22 -1.92
C ALA A 89 2.63 1.57 -0.52
#